data_AF-A0A7Y1V8X8-F1
#
_entry.id   AF-A0A7Y1V8X8-F1
#
_cell.length_a   1.000
_cell.length_b   1.000
_cell.length_c   1.000
_cell.angle_alpha   90.00
_cell.angle_beta   90.00
_cell.angle_gamma   90.00
#
_symmetry.space_group_name_H-M   'P 1'
#
loop_
_entity.id
_entity.type
_entity.pdbx_description
1 polymer ?
#
loop_
_entity_poly.entity_id
_entity_poly.type
_entity_poly.pdbx_seq_one_letter_code
_entity_poly.pdbx_strand_id
1 'polypeptide(L)'
;MKKINEYAEQADIYLHITSSFRTTTNVRGAIVQSAIFSNHLAGHGIDMNIVYGDEKWANSRTLEKYLAVASPVQQFLKSIIDDPSLRWCGKFRTKDPVHIDDGLNQNKAKWKKRYRAMQRAVQLGK
;
A
#
# COMPACT_ATOMS: atom_id res chain seq x y z
N MET A 1 3.15 9.17 -2.46
CA MET A 1 1.75 8.69 -2.58
C MET A 1 0.89 9.38 -3.65
N LYS A 2 1.06 10.67 -3.98
CA LYS A 2 0.17 11.38 -4.95
C LYS A 2 0.09 10.73 -6.34
N LYS A 3 1.21 10.16 -6.80
CA LYS A 3 1.36 9.52 -8.12
C LYS A 3 0.64 8.18 -8.27
N ILE A 4 0.15 7.58 -7.18
CA ILE A 4 -0.49 6.26 -7.26
C ILE A 4 -1.74 6.32 -8.15
N ASN A 5 -2.53 7.40 -8.06
CA ASN A 5 -3.69 7.60 -8.92
C ASN A 5 -3.29 7.82 -10.38
N GLU A 6 -2.25 8.62 -10.64
CA GLU A 6 -1.72 8.86 -11.99
C GLU A 6 -1.28 7.54 -12.65
N TYR A 7 -0.61 6.65 -11.91
CA TYR A 7 -0.22 5.34 -12.44
C TYR A 7 -1.39 4.39 -12.64
N ALA A 8 -2.42 4.47 -11.80
CA ALA A 8 -3.64 3.67 -11.98
C ALA A 8 -4.39 4.10 -13.24
N GLU A 9 -4.51 5.41 -13.48
CA GLU A 9 -5.12 5.99 -14.67
C GLU A 9 -4.35 5.61 -15.95
N GLN A 10 -3.03 5.74 -15.95
CA GLN A 10 -2.18 5.36 -17.08
C GLN A 10 -2.26 3.87 -17.46
N ALA A 11 -2.60 3.02 -16.49
CA ALA A 11 -2.72 1.59 -16.67
C ALA A 11 -4.17 1.14 -16.90
N ASP A 12 -5.14 2.06 -16.94
CA ASP A 12 -6.58 1.76 -17.08
C ASP A 12 -7.07 0.74 -16.03
N ILE A 13 -6.79 1.02 -14.75
CA ILE A 13 -7.22 0.21 -13.62
C ILE A 13 -7.91 1.05 -12.53
N TYR A 14 -8.69 0.38 -11.70
CA TYR A 14 -9.23 0.94 -10.47
C TYR A 14 -8.59 0.27 -9.26
N LEU A 15 -8.20 1.08 -8.27
CA LEU A 15 -7.72 0.58 -6.99
C LEU A 15 -8.89 0.51 -6.00
N HIS A 16 -9.18 -0.70 -5.54
CA HIS A 16 -10.08 -0.90 -4.41
C HIS A 16 -9.26 -0.91 -3.11
N ILE A 17 -9.27 0.22 -2.39
CA ILE A 17 -8.49 0.38 -1.16
C ILE A 17 -9.19 -0.37 -0.02
N THR A 18 -8.54 -1.42 0.47
CA THR A 18 -9.05 -2.24 1.58
C THR A 18 -8.56 -1.75 2.94
N SER A 19 -7.44 -1.03 2.96
CA SER A 19 -6.94 -0.38 4.17
C SER A 19 -6.04 0.81 3.84
N SER A 20 -6.05 1.83 4.70
CA SER A 20 -5.15 2.98 4.60
C SER A 20 -4.61 3.35 5.99
N PHE A 21 -5.00 4.50 6.54
CA PHE A 21 -4.61 4.90 7.90
C PHE A 21 -5.23 3.99 8.97
N ARG A 22 -4.42 3.62 9.97
CA ARG A 22 -4.86 2.81 11.13
C ARG A 22 -4.46 3.51 12.43
N THR A 23 -5.32 3.45 13.45
CA THR A 23 -5.01 3.94 14.80
C THR A 23 -4.35 2.88 15.69
N THR A 24 -4.36 1.62 15.27
CA THR A 24 -3.82 0.49 16.04
C THR A 24 -3.13 -0.51 15.12
N THR A 25 -2.16 -1.23 15.68
CA THR A 25 -1.52 -2.39 15.07
C THR A 25 -2.42 -3.63 15.07
N ASN A 26 -3.48 -3.64 15.88
CA ASN A 26 -4.42 -4.76 15.99
C ASN A 26 -5.35 -4.76 14.77
N VAL A 27 -5.01 -5.59 13.78
CA VAL A 27 -5.83 -5.83 12.61
C VAL A 27 -6.58 -7.15 12.82
N ARG A 28 -7.91 -7.09 12.93
CA ARG A 28 -8.74 -8.28 13.11
C ARG A 28 -8.64 -9.17 11.87
N GLY A 29 -8.30 -10.45 12.05
CA GLY A 29 -8.13 -11.39 10.94
C GLY A 29 -6.77 -11.32 10.22
N ALA A 30 -5.78 -10.61 10.79
CA ALA A 30 -4.44 -10.58 10.21
C ALA A 30 -3.77 -11.95 10.25
N ILE A 31 -3.34 -12.42 9.08
CA ILE A 31 -2.57 -13.66 8.90
C ILE A 31 -1.07 -13.40 9.17
N VAL A 32 -0.63 -12.13 9.14
CA VAL A 32 0.78 -11.72 9.28
C VAL A 32 0.95 -10.81 10.51
N GLN A 33 2.07 -10.99 11.24
CA GLN A 33 2.40 -10.18 12.41
C GLN A 33 2.57 -8.70 12.05
N SER A 34 1.87 -7.83 12.78
CA SER A 34 1.89 -6.37 12.56
C SER A 34 3.23 -5.75 12.97
N ALA A 35 3.81 -4.91 12.09
CA ALA A 35 5.10 -4.26 12.33
C ALA A 35 4.99 -3.06 13.30
N ILE A 36 5.94 -2.96 14.24
CA ILE A 36 6.03 -1.86 15.22
C ILE A 36 6.14 -0.47 14.54
N PHE A 37 6.74 -0.41 13.34
CA PHE A 37 6.87 0.80 12.52
C PHE A 37 6.07 0.69 11.20
N SER A 38 4.80 0.28 11.30
CA SER A 38 3.91 0.21 10.14
C SER A 38 3.63 1.60 9.56
N ASN A 39 3.76 1.76 8.23
CA ASN A 39 3.44 3.02 7.55
C ASN A 39 1.95 3.35 7.58
N HIS A 40 1.05 2.38 7.78
CA HIS A 40 -0.39 2.63 8.01
C HIS A 40 -0.63 3.50 9.25
N LEU A 41 0.13 3.30 10.33
CA LEU A 41 -0.02 4.08 11.56
C LEU A 41 0.40 5.54 11.41
N ALA A 42 1.21 5.82 10.40
CA ALA A 42 1.64 7.15 10.03
C ALA A 42 0.83 7.73 8.87
N GLY A 43 -0.13 6.99 8.30
CA GLY A 43 -0.95 7.40 7.15
C GLY A 43 -0.20 7.38 5.81
N HIS A 44 0.87 6.60 5.71
CA HIS A 44 1.77 6.54 4.55
C HIS A 44 1.80 5.13 3.91
N GLY A 45 0.79 4.30 4.17
CA GLY A 45 0.65 2.98 3.57
C GLY A 45 -0.80 2.69 3.21
N ILE A 46 -0.99 1.97 2.10
CA ILE A 46 -2.28 1.46 1.66
C ILE A 46 -2.17 -0.04 1.38
N ASP A 47 -3.28 -0.75 1.62
CA ASP A 47 -3.51 -2.10 1.11
C ASP A 47 -4.63 -2.02 0.07
N MET A 48 -4.49 -2.75 -1.03
CA MET A 48 -5.40 -2.67 -2.16
C MET A 48 -5.67 -4.02 -2.83
N ASN A 49 -6.80 -4.09 -3.52
CA ASN A 49 -7.01 -4.98 -4.67
C ASN A 49 -7.08 -4.12 -5.94
N ILE A 50 -6.80 -4.72 -7.09
CA ILE A 50 -6.89 -4.03 -8.40
C ILE A 50 -8.08 -4.58 -9.17
N VAL A 51 -8.89 -3.68 -9.72
CA VAL A 51 -9.95 -4.00 -10.69
C VAL A 51 -9.49 -3.53 -12.07
N TYR A 52 -9.59 -4.40 -13.09
CA TYR A 52 -9.11 -4.13 -14.44
C TYR A 52 -10.00 -4.80 -15.50
N GLY A 53 -10.03 -4.24 -16.71
CA GLY A 53 -10.90 -4.71 -17.79
C GLY A 53 -12.37 -4.77 -17.36
N ASP A 54 -13.10 -5.80 -17.84
CA ASP A 54 -14.49 -6.08 -17.47
C ASP A 54 -14.61 -6.61 -16.03
N GLU A 55 -14.36 -5.74 -15.04
CA GLU A 55 -14.53 -5.99 -13.60
C GLU A 55 -13.71 -7.16 -13.02
N LYS A 56 -12.57 -7.50 -13.63
CA LYS A 56 -11.70 -8.57 -13.12
C LYS A 56 -10.92 -8.09 -11.91
N TRP A 57 -10.80 -8.96 -10.91
CA TRP A 57 -10.12 -8.65 -9.66
C TRP A 57 -8.73 -9.29 -9.58
N ALA A 58 -7.74 -8.51 -9.15
CA ALA A 58 -6.44 -8.98 -8.70
C ALA A 58 -6.28 -8.70 -7.20
N ASN A 59 -6.43 -9.75 -6.40
CA ASN A 59 -6.19 -9.74 -4.97
C ASN A 59 -4.77 -10.24 -4.64
N SER A 60 -4.45 -10.42 -3.36
CA SER A 60 -3.13 -10.90 -2.92
C SER A 60 -2.60 -12.10 -3.70
N ARG A 61 -3.41 -13.15 -3.92
CA ARG A 61 -3.00 -14.36 -4.65
C ARG A 61 -2.64 -14.10 -6.11
N THR A 62 -3.31 -13.15 -6.75
CA THR A 62 -3.00 -12.73 -8.12
C THR A 62 -1.74 -11.87 -8.13
N LEU A 63 -1.65 -10.90 -7.23
CA LEU A 63 -0.53 -9.95 -7.15
C LEU A 63 0.80 -10.61 -6.75
N GLU A 64 0.79 -11.72 -6.01
CA GLU A 64 1.99 -12.53 -5.72
C GLU A 64 2.69 -13.08 -6.97
N LYS A 65 1.93 -13.26 -8.05
CA LYS A 65 2.39 -13.80 -9.34
C LYS A 65 2.89 -12.69 -10.27
N TYR A 66 3.51 -11.66 -9.72
CA TYR A 66 4.12 -10.58 -10.49
C TYR A 66 4.92 -11.11 -11.70
N LEU A 67 4.76 -10.45 -12.84
CA LEU A 67 5.13 -10.87 -14.22
C LEU A 67 4.16 -11.81 -14.94
N ALA A 68 3.32 -12.57 -14.23
CA ALA A 68 2.28 -13.43 -14.81
C ALA A 68 0.85 -12.88 -14.63
N VAL A 69 0.72 -11.63 -14.18
CA VAL A 69 -0.54 -10.89 -14.07
C VAL A 69 -0.92 -10.26 -15.43
N ALA A 70 -2.18 -9.86 -15.59
CA ALA A 70 -2.63 -9.16 -16.79
C ALA A 70 -1.82 -7.88 -17.06
N SER A 71 -1.66 -7.50 -18.34
CA SER A 71 -0.80 -6.39 -18.74
C SER A 71 -1.12 -5.04 -18.05
N PRO A 72 -2.39 -4.62 -17.88
CA PRO A 72 -2.74 -3.42 -17.10
C PRO A 72 -2.20 -3.46 -15.66
N VAL A 73 -2.41 -4.59 -14.98
CA VAL A 73 -1.93 -4.81 -13.61
C VAL A 73 -0.40 -4.80 -13.55
N GLN A 74 0.26 -5.45 -14.52
CA GLN A 74 1.71 -5.48 -14.59
C GLN A 74 2.30 -4.08 -14.82
N GLN A 75 1.71 -3.30 -15.73
CA GLN A 75 2.10 -1.93 -16.01
C GLN A 75 2.00 -1.06 -14.75
N PHE A 76 0.85 -1.09 -14.06
CA PHE A 76 0.68 -0.35 -12.81
C PHE A 76 1.75 -0.73 -11.77
N LEU A 77 1.93 -2.03 -11.49
CA LEU A 77 2.92 -2.49 -10.52
C LEU A 77 4.34 -2.09 -10.92
N LYS A 78 4.67 -2.15 -12.22
CA LYS A 78 5.97 -1.72 -12.74
C LYS A 78 6.18 -0.22 -12.49
N SER A 79 5.20 0.64 -12.77
CA SER A 79 5.30 2.08 -12.49
C SER A 79 5.54 2.38 -11.01
N ILE A 80 4.91 1.63 -10.10
CA ILE A 80 5.17 1.75 -8.66
C ILE A 80 6.58 1.29 -8.30
N ILE A 81 7.07 0.20 -8.90
CA ILE A 81 8.41 -0.35 -8.65
C ILE A 81 9.50 0.59 -9.18
N ASP A 82 9.28 1.20 -10.34
CA ASP A 82 10.25 2.09 -10.99
C ASP A 82 10.28 3.49 -10.36
N ASP A 83 9.25 3.90 -9.61
CA ASP A 83 9.24 5.19 -8.92
C ASP A 83 10.11 5.13 -7.64
N PRO A 84 11.19 5.92 -7.54
CA PRO A 84 12.11 5.87 -6.40
C PRO A 84 11.51 6.39 -5.08
N SER A 85 10.34 7.03 -5.12
CA SER A 85 9.60 7.54 -3.96
C SER A 85 8.51 6.61 -3.47
N LEU A 86 8.30 5.46 -4.13
CA LEU A 86 7.29 4.47 -3.78
C LEU A 86 7.93 3.09 -3.61
N ARG A 87 7.21 2.21 -2.92
CA ARG A 87 7.56 0.80 -2.79
C ARG A 87 6.31 -0.02 -2.92
N TRP A 88 6.36 -1.04 -3.77
CA TRP A 88 5.41 -2.14 -3.74
C TRP A 88 6.01 -3.30 -2.95
N CYS A 89 5.36 -3.68 -1.84
CA CYS A 89 5.93 -4.63 -0.88
C CYS A 89 5.83 -6.10 -1.32
N GLY A 90 5.22 -6.39 -2.48
CA GLY A 90 5.29 -7.71 -3.10
C GLY A 90 6.71 -8.12 -3.55
N LYS A 91 7.65 -7.17 -3.61
CA LYS A 91 9.08 -7.41 -3.88
C LYS A 91 9.92 -7.71 -2.63
N PHE A 92 9.36 -7.62 -1.43
CA PHE A 92 10.10 -7.86 -0.19
C PHE A 92 10.39 -9.35 0.02
N ARG A 93 11.40 -9.66 0.85
CA ARG A 93 11.75 -11.04 1.23
C ARG A 93 10.54 -11.78 1.81
N THR A 94 9.81 -11.11 2.70
CA THR A 94 8.48 -11.53 3.13
C THR A 94 7.50 -10.67 2.34
N LYS A 95 6.87 -11.29 1.33
CA LYS A 95 6.03 -10.57 0.37
C LYS A 95 4.78 -10.03 1.04
N ASP A 96 4.46 -8.78 0.74
CA ASP A 96 3.18 -8.16 1.05
C ASP A 96 2.63 -7.52 -0.24
N PRO A 97 2.00 -8.32 -1.11
CA PRO A 97 1.68 -7.96 -2.49
C PRO A 97 0.52 -6.97 -2.61
N VAL A 98 -0.23 -6.74 -1.54
CA VAL A 98 -1.33 -5.76 -1.52
C VAL A 98 -0.86 -4.39 -1.04
N HIS A 99 0.34 -4.31 -0.44
CA HIS A 99 0.81 -3.12 0.24
C HIS A 99 1.67 -2.21 -0.66
N ILE A 100 1.37 -0.92 -0.62
CA ILE A 100 2.17 0.16 -1.22
C ILE A 100 2.44 1.23 -0.17
N ASP A 101 3.68 1.69 -0.07
CA ASP A 101 4.08 2.81 0.78
C ASP A 101 5.18 3.67 0.13
N ASP A 102 5.65 4.69 0.85
CA ASP A 102 6.73 5.61 0.44
C ASP A 102 8.04 5.44 1.23
N GLY A 103 8.17 4.36 2.00
CA GLY A 103 9.38 4.12 2.78
C GLY A 103 9.60 5.00 4.01
N LEU A 104 8.61 5.78 4.47
CA LEU A 104 8.74 6.65 5.64
C LEU A 104 9.38 5.97 6.86
N ASN A 105 9.03 4.70 7.12
CA ASN A 105 9.56 3.91 8.23
C ASN A 105 11.08 3.64 8.20
N GLN A 106 11.76 3.85 7.07
CA GLN A 106 13.22 3.75 6.99
C GLN A 106 13.91 4.85 7.81
N ASN A 107 13.26 6.01 7.98
CA ASN A 107 13.71 7.06 8.89
C ASN A 107 12.83 7.08 10.15
N LYS A 108 13.29 6.38 11.19
CA LYS A 108 12.56 6.23 12.47
C LYS A 108 12.20 7.58 13.10
N ALA A 109 13.04 8.61 12.97
CA ALA A 109 12.76 9.93 13.54
C ALA A 109 11.61 10.63 12.78
N LYS A 110 11.67 10.65 11.44
CA LYS A 110 10.61 11.20 10.59
C LYS A 110 9.29 10.44 10.79
N TRP A 111 9.36 9.11 10.83
CA TRP A 111 8.20 8.25 11.08
C TRP A 111 7.56 8.57 12.43
N LYS A 112 8.34 8.64 13.53
CA LYS A 112 7.80 8.96 14.87
C LYS A 112 7.12 10.32 14.91
N LYS A 113 7.69 11.33 14.23
CA LYS A 113 7.10 12.66 14.12
C LYS A 113 5.74 12.60 13.41
N ARG A 114 5.66 11.91 12.27
CA ARG A 114 4.43 11.77 11.48
C ARG A 114 3.37 10.94 12.19
N TYR A 115 3.76 9.81 12.79
CA TYR A 115 2.91 8.96 13.63
C TYR A 115 2.21 9.78 14.71
N ARG A 116 2.97 10.53 15.52
CA ARG A 116 2.39 11.36 16.60
C ARG A 116 1.41 12.40 16.06
N ALA A 117 1.74 13.04 14.94
CA ALA A 117 0.86 14.03 14.31
C ALA A 117 -0.47 13.40 13.86
N MET A 118 -0.42 12.27 13.15
CA MET A 118 -1.60 11.57 12.66
C MET A 118 -2.48 11.03 13.79
N GLN A 119 -1.88 10.36 14.77
CA GLN A 119 -2.63 9.78 15.89
C GLN A 119 -3.31 10.85 16.75
N ARG A 120 -2.66 12.01 16.96
CA ARG A 120 -3.27 13.15 17.65
C ARG A 120 -4.39 13.80 16.84
N ALA A 121 -4.20 14.01 15.54
CA ALA A 121 -5.21 14.63 14.70
C ALA A 121 -6.53 13.84 14.72
N VAL A 122 -6.47 12.51 14.69
CA VAL A 122 -7.66 11.64 14.76
C VAL A 122 -8.35 11.67 16.12
N GLN A 123 -7.62 11.96 17.21
CA GLN A 123 -8.23 12.15 18.52
C GLN A 123 -8.96 13.48 18.65
N LEU A 124 -8.53 14.53 17.92
CA LEU A 124 -9.14 15.85 17.94
C LEU A 124 -10.37 15.98 17.02
N GLY A 125 -10.54 15.05 16.08
CA GLY A 125 -11.71 14.99 15.18
C GLY A 125 -12.85 14.11 15.71
N LYS A 126 -12.76 13.63 16.95
CA LYS A 126 -13.83 12.94 17.68
C LYS A 126 -14.49 13.90 18.64
#